data_AF-C1N3X9-F1
#
_entry.id   AF-C1N3X9-F1
#
_cell.length_a   1.000
_cell.length_b   1.000
_cell.length_c   1.000
_cell.angle_alpha   90.00
_cell.angle_beta   90.00
_cell.angle_gamma   90.00
#
_symmetry.space_group_name_H-M   'P 1'
#
loop_
_entity.id
_entity.type
_entity.pdbx_description
1 polymer ?
#
loop_
_entity_poly.entity_id
_entity_poly.type
_entity_poly.pdbx_seq_one_letter_code
_entity_poly.pdbx_strand_id
1 'polypeptide(L)' 'DADPYKLLDLSRGAGDADIKRAHRKLSLKYHPDKQSGKTPEDVEKAQQRFMAIQRAYETLSDPERRRNYDSTGYA' A
#
# COMPACT_ATOMS: atom_id res chain seq x y z
N ASP A 1 -3.15 -3.70 -14.00
CA ASP A 1 -3.65 -2.55 -13.25
C ASP A 1 -3.63 -2.88 -11.75
N ALA A 2 -2.79 -2.19 -10.97
CA ALA A 2 -2.56 -2.53 -9.57
C ALA A 2 -3.37 -1.57 -8.69
N ASP A 3 -4.60 -1.95 -8.36
CA ASP A 3 -5.49 -1.21 -7.44
C ASP A 3 -4.74 -0.81 -6.15
N PRO A 4 -4.60 0.48 -5.83
CA PRO A 4 -3.91 0.94 -4.62
C PRO A 4 -4.66 0.47 -3.36
N TYR A 5 -5.99 0.37 -3.43
CA TYR A 5 -6.79 -0.22 -2.36
C TYR A 5 -6.41 -1.69 -2.11
N LYS A 6 -6.30 -2.51 -3.16
CA LYS A 6 -5.88 -3.92 -3.03
C LYS A 6 -4.44 -4.06 -2.52
N LEU A 7 -3.54 -3.15 -2.89
CA LEU A 7 -2.16 -3.15 -2.39
C LEU A 7 -2.08 -2.87 -0.89
N LEU A 8 -2.99 -2.05 -0.37
CA LEU A 8 -3.13 -1.77 1.06
C LEU A 8 -4.03 -2.78 1.78
N ASP A 9 -4.52 -3.82 1.10
CA ASP A 9 -5.47 -4.80 1.65
C ASP A 9 -6.77 -4.13 2.13
N LEU A 10 -7.21 -3.10 1.39
CA LEU A 10 -8.39 -2.28 1.68
C LEU A 10 -9.45 -2.44 0.59
N SER A 11 -10.70 -2.25 0.98
CA SER A 11 -11.79 -2.12 0.01
C SER A 11 -11.82 -0.72 -0.61
N ARG A 12 -12.30 -0.64 -1.85
CA ARG A 12 -12.64 0.64 -2.50
C ARG A 12 -13.68 1.35 -1.61
N GLY A 13 -13.36 2.57 -1.20
CA GLY A 13 -14.16 3.32 -0.22
C GLY A 13 -13.58 3.37 1.20
N ALA A 14 -12.46 2.69 1.48
CA ALA A 14 -11.74 2.84 2.74
C ALA A 14 -11.42 4.32 3.04
N GLY A 15 -11.62 4.77 4.28
CA GLY A 15 -11.35 6.16 4.67
C GLY A 15 -9.85 6.43 4.86
N ASP A 16 -9.47 7.70 4.99
CA ASP A 16 -8.08 8.10 5.30
C ASP A 16 -7.53 7.40 6.55
N ALA A 17 -8.39 7.18 7.54
CA ALA A 17 -8.04 6.45 8.76
C ALA A 17 -7.65 4.99 8.47
N ASP A 18 -8.39 4.30 7.60
CA ASP A 18 -8.10 2.93 7.19
C ASP A 18 -6.82 2.86 6.35
N ILE A 19 -6.63 3.82 5.43
CA ILE A 19 -5.42 3.95 4.59
C ILE A 19 -4.18 4.10 5.47
N LYS A 20 -4.20 5.03 6.43
CA LYS A 20 -3.09 5.22 7.38
C LYS A 20 -2.86 3.98 8.25
N ARG A 21 -3.93 3.34 8.74
CA ARG A 21 -3.83 2.14 9.58
C ARG A 21 -3.25 0.95 8.82
N ALA A 22 -3.70 0.72 7.59
CA ALA A 22 -3.21 -0.33 6.70
C ALA A 22 -1.74 -0.11 6.34
N HIS A 23 -1.37 1.12 5.93
CA HIS A 23 0.02 1.48 5.63
C HIS A 23 0.94 1.19 6.82
N ARG A 24 0.54 1.59 8.04
CA ARG A 24 1.32 1.36 9.26
C ARG A 24 1.46 -0.13 9.57
N LYS A 25 0.35 -0.89 9.45
CA LYS A 25 0.32 -2.35 9.68
C LYS A 25 1.21 -3.11 8.68
N LEU A 26 1.12 -2.76 7.40
CA LEU A 26 1.88 -3.41 6.33
C LEU A 26 3.35 -2.99 6.35
N SER A 27 3.65 -1.72 6.66
CA SER A 27 5.03 -1.27 6.87
C SER A 27 5.72 -2.08 7.96
N LEU A 28 5.05 -2.31 9.09
CA LEU A 28 5.59 -3.15 10.17
C LEU A 28 5.69 -4.64 9.78
N LYS A 29 4.84 -5.12 8.88
CA LYS A 29 4.84 -6.51 8.39
C LYS A 29 6.00 -6.77 7.42
N TYR A 30 6.28 -5.82 6.53
CA TYR A 30 7.31 -5.91 5.50
C TYR A 30 8.60 -5.18 5.87
N HIS A 31 8.71 -4.63 7.10
CA HIS A 31 9.91 -3.95 7.56
C HIS A 31 11.12 -4.90 7.53
N PRO A 32 12.31 -4.43 7.09
CA PRO A 32 13.52 -5.25 7.04
C PRO A 32 13.90 -5.84 8.40
N ASP A 33 13.66 -5.10 9.48
CA ASP A 33 13.86 -5.57 10.87
C ASP A 33 13.09 -6.88 11.17
N LYS A 34 11.88 -7.03 10.64
CA LYS A 34 11.08 -8.27 10.77
C LYS A 34 11.42 -9.35 9.75
N GLN A 35 12.27 -9.06 8.76
CA GLN A 35 12.76 -10.05 7.81
C GLN A 35 14.13 -10.62 8.22
N SER A 36 14.63 -10.25 9.40
CA SER A 36 15.82 -10.86 10.01
C SER A 36 15.66 -12.38 10.08
N GLY A 37 16.44 -13.13 9.31
CA GLY A 37 16.39 -14.60 9.24
C GLY A 37 15.55 -15.18 8.09
N LYS A 38 15.02 -14.36 7.19
CA LYS A 38 14.35 -14.83 5.97
C LYS A 38 15.30 -14.99 4.78
N THR A 39 14.84 -15.69 3.76
CA THR A 39 15.58 -15.87 2.51
C THR A 39 15.74 -14.53 1.77
N PRO A 40 16.78 -14.39 0.92
CA PRO A 40 16.94 -13.20 0.07
C PRO A 40 15.71 -12.90 -0.79
N GLU A 41 15.04 -13.95 -1.28
CA GLU A 41 13.81 -13.84 -2.08
C GLU A 41 12.64 -13.27 -1.27
N ASP A 42 12.50 -13.67 -0.01
CA ASP A 42 11.47 -13.12 0.88
C ASP A 42 11.72 -11.64 1.19
N VAL A 43 12.98 -11.27 1.40
CA VAL A 43 13.39 -9.88 1.61
C VAL A 43 13.06 -9.04 0.38
N GLU A 44 13.39 -9.53 -0.82
CA GLU A 44 13.08 -8.85 -2.08
C GLU A 44 11.56 -8.72 -2.26
N LYS A 45 10.78 -9.78 -2.05
CA LYS A 45 9.31 -9.72 -2.11
C LYS A 45 8.73 -8.73 -1.09
N ALA A 46 9.26 -8.70 0.13
CA ALA A 46 8.86 -7.74 1.15
C ALA A 46 9.16 -6.30 0.69
N GLN A 47 10.32 -6.07 0.10
CA GLN A 47 10.73 -4.76 -0.41
C GLN A 47 9.85 -4.31 -1.59
N GLN A 48 9.56 -5.20 -2.54
CA GLN A 48 8.63 -4.94 -3.65
C GLN A 48 7.23 -4.60 -3.15
N ARG A 49 6.72 -5.35 -2.15
CA ARG A 49 5.43 -5.01 -1.53
C ARG A 49 5.46 -3.70 -0.78
N PHE A 50 6.52 -3.43 -0.03
CA PHE A 50 6.69 -2.15 0.65
C PHE A 50 6.65 -0.97 -0.32
N MET A 51 7.38 -1.05 -1.44
CA MET A 51 7.34 -0.02 -2.49
C MET A 51 5.93 0.14 -3.09
N ALA A 52 5.22 -0.96 -3.34
CA ALA A 52 3.85 -0.92 -3.85
C ALA A 52 2.88 -0.27 -2.84
N ILE A 53 3.03 -0.58 -1.55
CA ILE A 53 2.24 0.03 -0.46
C ILE A 53 2.51 1.53 -0.35
N GLN A 54 3.77 1.97 -0.48
CA GLN A 54 4.13 3.39 -0.45
C GLN A 54 3.48 4.15 -1.62
N ARG A 55 3.56 3.62 -2.84
CA ARG A 55 2.91 4.23 -4.03
C ARG A 55 1.40 4.30 -3.88
N ALA A 56 0.79 3.23 -3.37
CA ALA A 56 -0.65 3.19 -3.10
C ALA A 56 -1.05 4.23 -2.05
N TYR A 57 -0.29 4.34 -0.97
CA TYR A 57 -0.49 5.34 0.06
C TYR A 57 -0.32 6.75 -0.49
N GLU A 58 0.71 7.06 -1.27
CA GLU A 58 0.92 8.39 -1.85
C GLU A 58 -0.22 8.87 -2.76
N THR A 59 -0.89 7.92 -3.42
CA THR A 59 -2.08 8.20 -4.26
C THR A 59 -3.34 8.38 -3.41
N LEU A 60 -3.52 7.53 -2.40
CA LEU A 60 -4.75 7.49 -1.59
C LEU A 60 -4.73 8.42 -0.37
N SER A 61 -3.56 8.82 0.11
CA SER A 61 -3.39 9.71 1.26
C SER A 61 -3.80 11.14 0.96
N ASP A 62 -3.82 11.49 -0.32
CA ASP A 62 -4.22 12.79 -0.80
C ASP A 62 -5.64 12.68 -1.38
N PRO A 63 -6.63 13.36 -0.80
CA PRO A 63 -8.02 13.24 -1.22
C PRO A 63 -8.25 13.76 -2.64
N GLU A 64 -7.45 14.73 -3.12
CA GLU A 64 -7.54 15.21 -4.51
C GLU A 64 -6.95 14.17 -5.47
N ARG A 65 -5.78 13.60 -5.17
CA ARG A 65 -5.21 12.52 -6.00
C ARG A 65 -6.07 11.28 -6.02
N ARG A 66 -6.66 10.91 -4.88
CA ARG A 66 -7.61 9.81 -4.77
C ARG A 66 -8.84 10.08 -5.62
N ARG A 67 -9.43 11.27 -5.51
CA ARG A 67 -10.59 11.66 -6.32
C ARG A 67 -10.25 11.67 -7.81
N ASN A 68 -9.06 12.14 -8.15
CA ASN A 68 -8.58 12.11 -9.53
C ASN A 68 -8.42 10.66 -10.00
N TYR A 69 -7.80 9.78 -9.21
CA TYR A 69 -7.67 8.35 -9.50
C TYR A 69 -9.03 7.67 -9.69
N ASP A 70 -9.99 7.91 -8.79
CA ASP A 70 -11.37 7.43 -8.88
C ASP A 70 -12.11 8.05 -10.10
N SER A 71 -11.75 9.24 -10.56
CA SER A 71 -12.41 9.96 -11.67
C SER A 71 -11.75 9.79 -13.04
N THR A 72 -10.45 9.52 -13.15
CA THR A 72 -9.69 9.54 -14.42
C THR A 72 -9.44 8.16 -15.02
N GLY A 73 -9.80 7.05 -14.38
CA GLY A 73 -9.39 5.75 -14.95
C GLY A 73 -9.90 4.47 -14.32
N TYR A 74 -11.08 4.48 -13.67
CA TYR A 74 -11.81 3.24 -13.35
C TYR A 74 -13.32 3.39 -13.59
N ALA A 75 -13.68 4.02 -14.72
CA ALA A 75 -14.96 3.78 -15.39
C ALA A 75 -14.79 2.62 -16.39
#